data_AF-A0A3D0R0F2-F1
#
_entry.id   AF-A0A3D0R0F2-F1
#
_cell.length_a   1.000
_cell.length_b   1.000
_cell.length_c   1.000
_cell.angle_alpha   90.00
_cell.angle_beta   90.00
_cell.angle_gamma   90.00
#
_symmetry.space_group_name_H-M   'P 1'
#
loop_
_entity.id
_entity.type
_entity.pdbx_description
1 polymer ?
#
loop_
_entity_poly.entity_id
_entity_poly.type
_entity_poly.pdbx_seq_one_letter_code
_entity_poly.pdbx_strand_id
1 'polypeptide(L)'
;MRTNLNRMVGAATALYSLAIMVKPMWLAKPCRLTMGPDGSVPADTRLLIKAIGARDTAIGLAMLTAGSTQSRREATACRIAADAADAAVFGALLDDRRARVKVAAFALAWSGLSAFTLCGPGHRGSAVKK
;
A
#
# COMPACT_ATOMS: atom_id res chain seq x y z
N MET A 1 -18.77 -3.40 0.67
CA MET A 1 -17.57 -3.00 1.42
C MET A 1 -17.53 -3.70 2.77
N ARG A 2 -16.47 -4.47 3.01
CA ARG A 2 -16.24 -5.21 4.25
C ARG A 2 -15.46 -4.33 5.24
N THR A 3 -16.19 -3.49 5.98
CA THR A 3 -15.60 -2.42 6.81
C THR A 3 -14.49 -2.89 7.75
N ASN A 4 -14.70 -3.97 8.51
CA ASN A 4 -13.69 -4.44 9.48
C ASN A 4 -12.43 -4.93 8.77
N LEU A 5 -12.59 -5.71 7.69
CA LEU A 5 -11.46 -6.15 6.87
C LEU A 5 -10.71 -4.97 6.25
N ASN A 6 -11.42 -3.97 5.73
CA ASN A 6 -10.81 -2.77 5.16
C ASN A 6 -9.99 -2.00 6.21
N ARG A 7 -10.51 -1.86 7.43
CA ARG A 7 -9.77 -1.26 8.55
C ARG A 7 -8.52 -2.04 8.90
N MET A 8 -8.59 -3.37 8.91
CA MET A 8 -7.42 -4.24 9.16
C MET A 8 -6.36 -4.07 8.06
N VAL A 9 -6.77 -4.02 6.79
CA VAL A 9 -5.87 -3.75 5.66
C VAL A 9 -5.25 -2.34 5.78
N GLY A 10 -6.03 -1.34 6.19
CA GLY A 10 -5.54 0.00 6.49
C GLY A 10 -4.49 0.03 7.60
N ALA A 11 -4.76 -0.67 8.72
CA ALA A 11 -3.81 -0.80 9.83
C ALA A 11 -2.53 -1.53 9.40
N ALA A 12 -2.64 -2.64 8.68
CA ALA A 12 -1.50 -3.39 8.16
C ALA A 12 -0.65 -2.53 7.21
N THR A 13 -1.30 -1.76 6.33
CA THR A 13 -0.63 -0.79 5.45
C THR A 13 0.13 0.24 6.27
N ALA A 14 -0.53 0.91 7.22
CA ALA A 14 0.11 1.95 8.04
C ALA A 14 1.31 1.42 8.84
N LEU A 15 1.18 0.23 9.46
CA LEU A 15 2.26 -0.38 10.24
C LEU A 15 3.45 -0.79 9.36
N TYR A 16 3.19 -1.43 8.21
CA TYR A 16 4.24 -1.81 7.29
C TYR A 16 4.97 -0.58 6.72
N SER A 17 4.21 0.45 6.36
CA SER A 17 4.74 1.69 5.81
C SER A 17 5.58 2.48 6.82
N LEU A 18 5.18 2.51 8.09
CA LEU A 18 6.02 3.01 9.19
C LEU A 18 7.29 2.16 9.37
N ALA A 19 7.18 0.83 9.28
CA ALA A 19 8.32 -0.07 9.43
C ALA A 19 9.39 0.19 8.35
N ILE A 20 9.01 0.41 7.09
CA ILE A 20 9.97 0.74 6.02
C ILE A 20 10.55 2.16 6.18
N MET A 21 9.85 3.10 6.82
CA MET A 21 10.41 4.42 7.13
C MET A 21 11.53 4.32 8.17
N VAL A 22 11.32 3.48 9.21
CA VAL A 22 12.31 3.23 10.27
C VAL A 22 13.46 2.38 9.73
N LYS A 23 13.15 1.36 8.93
CA LYS A 23 14.13 0.42 8.36
C LYS A 23 13.98 0.31 6.84
N PRO A 24 14.50 1.30 6.07
CA PRO A 24 14.41 1.35 4.60
C PRO A 24 14.91 0.11 3.87
N MET A 25 15.84 -0.62 4.51
CA MET A 25 16.36 -1.90 4.03
C MET A 25 15.27 -2.94 3.74
N TRP A 26 14.13 -2.87 4.44
CA TRP A 26 13.02 -3.81 4.27
C TRP A 26 12.34 -3.68 2.92
N LEU A 27 12.39 -2.49 2.29
CA LEU A 27 11.93 -2.29 0.91
C LEU A 27 13.09 -2.40 -0.09
N ALA A 28 14.24 -1.80 0.22
CA ALA A 28 15.38 -1.77 -0.71
C ALA A 28 15.91 -3.17 -1.08
N LYS A 29 16.00 -4.08 -0.11
CA LYS A 29 16.57 -5.42 -0.31
C LYS A 29 15.70 -6.31 -1.21
N PRO A 30 14.36 -6.43 -1.01
CA PRO A 30 13.50 -7.15 -1.96
C PRO A 30 13.52 -6.57 -3.38
N CYS A 31 13.64 -5.25 -3.50
CA CYS A 31 13.78 -4.55 -4.77
C CYS A 31 15.17 -4.69 -5.41
N ARG A 32 16.14 -5.29 -4.71
CA ARG A 32 17.55 -5.39 -5.14
C ARG A 32 18.13 -4.04 -5.57
N LEU A 33 17.77 -2.98 -4.85
CA LEU A 33 18.32 -1.65 -5.07
C LEU A 33 19.80 -1.61 -4.70
N THR A 34 20.55 -0.72 -5.34
CA THR A 34 21.96 -0.49 -5.05
C THR A 34 22.17 -0.15 -3.57
N MET A 35 23.18 -0.80 -2.98
CA MET A 35 23.59 -0.55 -1.60
C MET A 35 24.89 0.24 -1.58
N GLY A 36 25.11 1.01 -0.52
CA GLY A 36 26.36 1.68 -0.27
C GLY A 36 27.49 0.69 0.02
N PRO A 37 28.76 1.14 0.07
CA PRO A 37 29.92 0.30 0.34
C PRO A 37 29.86 -0.42 1.69
N ASP A 38 29.17 0.17 2.66
CA ASP A 38 28.94 -0.37 4.01
C ASP A 38 27.69 -1.26 4.10
N GLY A 39 27.04 -1.55 2.97
CA GLY A 39 25.78 -2.29 2.90
C GLY A 39 24.57 -1.48 3.34
N SER A 40 24.69 -0.16 3.54
CA SER A 40 23.56 0.70 3.90
C SER A 40 22.74 1.13 2.68
N VAL A 41 21.50 1.58 2.91
CA VAL A 41 20.67 2.17 1.83
C VAL A 41 21.16 3.60 1.55
N PRO A 42 21.54 3.95 0.30
CA PRO A 42 21.97 5.30 -0.06
C PRO A 42 20.96 6.39 0.36
N ALA A 43 21.45 7.61 0.58
CA ALA A 43 20.63 8.71 1.13
C ALA A 43 19.40 9.03 0.27
N ASP A 44 19.56 9.12 -1.06
CA ASP A 44 18.48 9.44 -1.99
C ASP A 44 17.43 8.33 -2.05
N THR A 45 17.88 7.07 -2.10
CA THR A 45 16.99 5.90 -2.03
C THR A 45 16.23 5.87 -0.71
N ARG A 46 16.91 6.16 0.40
CA ARG A 46 16.31 6.24 1.73
C ARG A 46 15.25 7.34 1.82
N LEU A 47 15.51 8.50 1.22
CA LEU A 47 14.57 9.62 1.15
C LEU A 47 13.29 9.18 0.42
N LEU A 48 13.42 8.57 -0.75
CA LEU A 48 12.27 8.11 -1.53
C LEU A 48 11.48 6.99 -0.84
N ILE A 49 12.16 6.03 -0.22
CA ILE A 49 11.50 4.98 0.57
C ILE A 49 10.71 5.59 1.74
N LYS A 50 11.26 6.60 2.42
CA LYS A 50 10.55 7.30 3.50
C LYS A 50 9.35 8.08 2.97
N ALA A 51 9.45 8.70 1.80
CA ALA A 51 8.33 9.39 1.17
C ALA A 51 7.18 8.43 0.80
N ILE A 52 7.51 7.26 0.23
CA ILE A 52 6.55 6.18 -0.04
C ILE A 52 5.91 5.69 1.27
N GLY A 53 6.72 5.45 2.30
CA GLY A 53 6.20 5.06 3.61
C GLY A 53 5.28 6.11 4.23
N ALA A 54 5.61 7.40 4.10
CA ALA A 54 4.80 8.49 4.65
C ALA A 54 3.42 8.58 3.96
N ARG A 55 3.38 8.57 2.62
CA ARG A 55 2.10 8.62 1.87
C ARG A 55 1.23 7.40 2.18
N ASP A 56 1.82 6.21 2.23
CA ASP A 56 1.07 4.97 2.44
C ASP A 56 0.59 4.86 3.89
N THR A 57 1.37 5.39 4.85
CA THR A 57 0.94 5.52 6.24
C THR A 57 -0.29 6.41 6.35
N ALA A 58 -0.28 7.57 5.69
CA ALA A 58 -1.43 8.48 5.67
C ALA A 58 -2.68 7.82 5.06
N ILE A 59 -2.52 7.13 3.92
CA ILE A 59 -3.62 6.40 3.27
C ILE A 59 -4.14 5.28 4.17
N GLY A 60 -3.26 4.47 4.76
CA GLY A 60 -3.63 3.37 5.65
C GLY A 60 -4.36 3.85 6.91
N LEU A 61 -3.91 4.95 7.51
CA LEU A 61 -4.59 5.60 8.63
C LEU A 61 -5.98 6.10 8.23
N ALA A 62 -6.13 6.72 7.06
CA ALA A 62 -7.44 7.15 6.55
C ALA A 62 -8.39 5.95 6.36
N MET A 63 -7.91 4.82 5.83
CA MET A 63 -8.70 3.58 5.72
C MET A 63 -9.12 3.05 7.10
N LEU A 64 -8.22 3.11 8.09
CA LEU A 64 -8.45 2.63 9.45
C LEU A 64 -9.47 3.51 10.21
N THR A 65 -9.31 4.84 10.16
CA THR A 65 -9.98 5.76 11.09
C THR A 65 -11.18 6.50 10.48
N ALA A 66 -11.33 6.54 9.15
CA ALA A 66 -12.43 7.27 8.52
C ALA A 66 -13.79 6.84 9.09
N GLY A 67 -14.59 7.81 9.53
CA GLY A 67 -15.94 7.56 10.06
C GLY A 67 -16.96 7.25 8.96
N SER A 68 -16.85 7.97 7.82
CA SER A 68 -17.78 7.82 6.70
C SER A 68 -17.40 6.64 5.78
N THR A 69 -18.40 6.00 5.20
CA THR A 69 -18.19 4.95 4.18
C THR A 69 -17.54 5.52 2.92
N GLN A 70 -17.90 6.74 2.52
CA GLN A 70 -17.40 7.36 1.28
C GLN A 70 -15.92 7.71 1.38
N SER A 71 -15.50 8.40 2.44
CA SER A 71 -14.08 8.75 2.64
C SER A 71 -13.20 7.50 2.74
N ARG A 72 -13.72 6.43 3.35
CA ARG A 72 -13.00 5.15 3.41
C ARG A 72 -12.85 4.49 2.04
N ARG A 73 -13.87 4.58 1.18
CA ARG A 73 -13.79 4.11 -0.22
C ARG A 73 -12.75 4.88 -1.02
N GLU A 74 -12.73 6.21 -0.88
CA GLU A 74 -11.76 7.08 -1.56
C GLU A 74 -10.33 6.76 -1.11
N ALA A 75 -10.08 6.66 0.20
CA ALA A 75 -8.78 6.25 0.72
C ALA A 75 -8.34 4.87 0.19
N THR A 76 -9.28 3.92 0.12
CA THR A 76 -9.01 2.59 -0.44
C THR A 76 -8.72 2.65 -1.94
N ALA A 77 -9.41 3.51 -2.70
CA ALA A 77 -9.14 3.72 -4.12
C ALA A 77 -7.74 4.32 -4.34
N CYS A 78 -7.33 5.29 -3.51
CA CYS A 78 -5.95 5.80 -3.51
C CYS A 78 -4.93 4.69 -3.23
N ARG A 79 -5.23 3.78 -2.29
CA ARG A 79 -4.35 2.64 -1.99
C ARG A 79 -4.19 1.71 -3.20
N ILE A 80 -5.30 1.33 -3.82
CA ILE A 80 -5.33 0.48 -5.02
C ILE A 80 -4.50 1.11 -6.14
N ALA A 81 -4.68 2.42 -6.38
CA ALA A 81 -3.95 3.17 -7.39
C ALA A 81 -2.45 3.25 -7.09
N ALA A 82 -2.07 3.50 -5.82
CA ALA A 82 -0.68 3.52 -5.40
C ALA A 82 0.01 2.17 -5.62
N ASP A 83 -0.61 1.07 -5.21
CA ASP A 83 -0.06 -0.28 -5.41
C ASP A 83 0.03 -0.67 -6.89
N ALA A 84 -0.96 -0.28 -7.70
CA ALA A 84 -0.92 -0.52 -9.15
C ALA A 84 0.21 0.28 -9.81
N ALA A 85 0.41 1.54 -9.38
CA ALA A 85 1.52 2.37 -9.84
C ALA A 85 2.87 1.79 -9.42
N ASP A 86 3.01 1.33 -8.17
CA ASP A 86 4.24 0.68 -7.69
C ASP A 86 4.53 -0.61 -8.47
N ALA A 87 3.50 -1.41 -8.79
CA ALA A 87 3.65 -2.58 -9.63
C ALA A 87 4.15 -2.24 -11.04
N ALA A 88 3.60 -1.18 -11.67
CA ALA A 88 4.01 -0.72 -12.98
C ALA A 88 5.45 -0.16 -12.97
N VAL A 89 5.75 0.74 -12.03
CA VAL A 89 7.04 1.41 -11.91
C VAL A 89 8.14 0.41 -11.55
N PHE A 90 7.98 -0.38 -10.48
CA PHE A 90 9.00 -1.37 -10.10
C PHE A 90 9.07 -2.54 -11.09
N GLY A 91 7.94 -2.94 -11.67
CA GLY A 91 7.89 -3.98 -12.70
C GLY A 91 8.62 -3.59 -13.99
N ALA A 92 8.68 -2.29 -14.32
CA ALA A 92 9.35 -1.79 -15.51
C ALA A 92 10.81 -1.37 -15.26
N LEU A 93 11.09 -0.70 -14.14
CA LEU A 93 12.30 0.09 -13.96
C LEU A 93 13.37 -0.52 -13.04
N LEU A 94 13.08 -1.56 -12.25
CA LEU A 94 14.13 -2.21 -11.45
C LEU A 94 15.17 -2.85 -12.37
N ASP A 95 16.46 -2.83 -12.05
CA ASP A 95 17.47 -3.43 -12.93
C ASP A 95 17.37 -4.97 -12.97
N ASP A 96 17.04 -5.58 -11.83
CA ASP A 96 16.97 -7.03 -11.69
C ASP A 96 15.60 -7.60 -12.14
N ARG A 97 15.60 -8.45 -13.18
CA ARG A 97 14.38 -9.04 -13.74
C ARG A 97 13.58 -9.88 -12.73
N ARG A 98 14.25 -10.59 -11.82
CA ARG A 98 13.55 -11.39 -10.79
C ARG A 98 12.91 -10.48 -9.75
N ALA A 99 13.56 -9.38 -9.39
CA ALA A 99 12.99 -8.35 -8.52
C ALA A 99 11.78 -7.68 -9.17
N ARG A 100 11.82 -7.33 -10.46
CA ARG A 100 10.66 -6.79 -11.21
C ARG A 100 9.41 -7.64 -11.01
N VAL A 101 9.50 -8.94 -11.34
CA VAL A 101 8.35 -9.86 -11.26
C VAL A 101 7.89 -10.01 -9.81
N LYS A 102 8.82 -10.22 -8.87
CA LYS A 102 8.48 -10.44 -7.47
C LYS A 102 7.81 -9.21 -6.84
N VAL A 103 8.37 -8.03 -7.05
CA VAL A 103 7.88 -6.78 -6.46
C VAL A 103 6.55 -6.38 -7.12
N ALA A 104 6.43 -6.51 -8.44
CA ALA A 104 5.16 -6.24 -9.13
C ALA A 104 4.04 -7.18 -8.67
N ALA A 105 4.32 -8.48 -8.55
CA ALA A 105 3.33 -9.44 -8.04
C ALA A 105 2.93 -9.13 -6.59
N PHE A 106 3.89 -8.74 -5.74
CA PHE A 106 3.61 -8.34 -4.37
C PHE A 106 2.73 -7.10 -4.31
N ALA A 107 3.05 -6.05 -5.09
CA ALA A 107 2.25 -4.83 -5.15
C ALA A 107 0.83 -5.10 -5.71
N LEU A 108 0.70 -5.90 -6.77
CA LEU A 108 -0.61 -6.32 -7.29
C LEU A 108 -1.43 -7.13 -6.28
N ALA A 109 -0.79 -7.94 -5.44
CA ALA A 109 -1.48 -8.66 -4.37
C ALA A 109 -2.09 -7.70 -3.33
N TRP A 110 -1.36 -6.64 -2.94
CA TRP A 110 -1.90 -5.60 -2.06
C TRP A 110 -3.03 -4.78 -2.72
N SER A 111 -2.87 -4.45 -4.00
CA SER A 111 -3.92 -3.79 -4.80
C SER A 111 -5.19 -4.64 -4.85
N GLY A 112 -5.06 -5.93 -5.17
CA GLY A 112 -6.15 -6.90 -5.23
C GLY A 112 -6.81 -7.12 -3.88
N LEU A 113 -6.02 -7.21 -2.80
CA LEU A 113 -6.54 -7.32 -1.43
C LEU A 113 -7.36 -6.08 -1.05
N SER A 114 -6.84 -4.89 -1.35
CA SER A 114 -7.53 -3.61 -1.11
C SER A 114 -8.84 -3.53 -1.90
N ALA A 115 -8.81 -3.88 -3.19
CA ALA A 115 -10.00 -3.95 -4.05
C ALA A 115 -11.03 -4.95 -3.55
N PHE A 116 -10.59 -6.12 -3.08
CA PHE A 116 -11.46 -7.14 -2.50
C PHE A 116 -12.22 -6.62 -1.27
N THR A 117 -11.62 -5.73 -0.47
CA THR A 117 -12.33 -5.14 0.67
C THR A 117 -13.49 -4.22 0.27
N LEU A 118 -13.46 -3.64 -0.94
CA LEU A 118 -14.55 -2.84 -1.49
C LEU A 118 -15.72 -3.73 -1.92
N CYS A 119 -15.43 -4.90 -2.48
CA CYS A 119 -16.42 -5.92 -2.82
C CYS A 119 -17.13 -6.45 -1.55
N GLY A 120 -18.45 -6.49 -1.55
CA GLY A 120 -19.26 -7.03 -0.46
C GLY A 120 -20.70 -6.56 -0.58
N PRO A 121 -21.69 -7.36 -0.15
CA PRO A 121 -23.11 -7.07 -0.37
C PRO A 121 -23.45 -5.69 0.19
N GLY A 122 -23.90 -4.79 -0.69
CA GLY A 122 -24.47 -3.53 -0.26
C GLY A 122 -25.71 -3.84 0.57
N HIS A 123 -25.71 -3.49 1.86
CA HIS A 123 -26.97 -3.37 2.57
C HIS A 123 -27.76 -2.26 1.85
N ARG A 124 -28.72 -2.67 1.01
CA ARG A 124 -29.81 -1.80 0.60
C ARG A 124 -30.48 -1.36 1.90
N GLY A 125 -30.38 -0.07 2.22
CA GLY A 125 -31.10 0.51 3.33
C GLY A 125 -32.56 0.13 3.21
N SER A 126 -33.09 -0.46 4.28
CA SER A 126 -34.50 -0.77 4.42
C SER A 126 -35.31 0.48 4.09
N ALA A 127 -36.19 0.35 3.10
CA ALA A 127 -37.25 1.32 2.87
C ALA A 127 -38.04 1.48 4.17
N VAL A 128 -37.92 2.64 4.81
CA VAL A 128 -38.91 3.06 5.80
C VAL A 128 -40.14 3.48 5.00
N LYS A 129 -41.11 2.57 4.91
CA LYS A 129 -42.52 2.96 4.78
C LYS A 129 -42.97 3.40 6.16
N LYS A 130 -43.27 4.69 6.33
CA LYS A 130 -44.46 5.19 7.02
C LYS A 130 -44.81 6.56 6.46
#